data_AF-A0A395D0U8-F1
#
_entry.id   AF-A0A395D0U8-F1
#
_cell.length_a   1.000
_cell.length_b   1.000
_cell.length_c   1.000
_cell.angle_alpha   90.00
_cell.angle_beta   90.00
_cell.angle_gamma   90.00
#
_symmetry.space_group_name_H-M   'P 1'
#
loop_
_entity.id
_entity.type
_entity.pdbx_description
1 polymer ?
#
loop_
_entity_poly.entity_id
_entity_poly.type
_entity_poly.pdbx_seq_one_letter_code
_entity_poly.pdbx_strand_id
1 'polypeptide(L)'
;MISLAERSAPTGPAPGESTYAASRSNKHERTLGSYLLNSHRGAGIVRDIIVADIRGFIDLGLPHVAADLIVVLRLFLARFPEARRITTPPVAWDGGSPAPSDFRGNFRKAWP
;
A
#
# COMPACT_ATOMS: atom_id res chain seq x y z
N MET A 1 54.47 -2.45 -34.05
CA MET A 1 54.72 -2.25 -32.61
C MET A 1 53.53 -1.51 -32.04
N ILE A 2 52.82 -2.12 -31.10
CA ILE A 2 51.61 -1.57 -30.47
C ILE A 2 52.05 -1.06 -29.09
N SER A 3 51.90 0.24 -28.82
CA SER A 3 52.24 0.83 -27.51
C SER A 3 50.97 1.08 -26.71
N LEU A 4 50.99 0.64 -25.46
CA LEU A 4 49.90 0.64 -24.47
C LEU A 4 50.21 1.67 -23.37
N ALA A 5 49.28 2.61 -23.10
CA ALA A 5 49.06 3.42 -21.87
C ALA A 5 48.43 4.77 -22.31
N GLU A 6 47.40 5.38 -21.71
CA GLU A 6 46.88 5.40 -20.34
C GLU A 6 45.34 5.47 -20.39
N ARG A 7 44.62 4.52 -19.77
CA ARG A 7 44.12 4.52 -18.37
C ARG A 7 42.86 5.37 -18.18
N SER A 8 41.74 4.65 -18.10
CA SER A 8 40.41 5.09 -17.69
C SER A 8 40.41 6.01 -16.47
N ALA A 9 39.67 7.11 -16.55
CA ALA A 9 39.13 7.76 -15.37
C ALA A 9 37.98 6.92 -14.80
N PRO A 10 38.02 6.47 -13.53
CA PRO A 10 36.82 6.02 -12.85
C PRO A 10 36.06 7.27 -12.39
N THR A 11 35.13 7.77 -13.20
CA THR A 11 34.05 8.59 -12.63
C THR A 11 33.02 7.64 -12.06
N GLY A 12 33.35 7.04 -10.91
CA GLY A 12 32.38 6.34 -10.10
C GLY A 12 31.34 7.35 -9.61
N PRO A 13 30.03 7.07 -9.75
CA PRO A 13 29.02 7.88 -9.08
C PRO A 13 29.23 7.73 -7.56
N ALA A 14 29.25 8.87 -6.87
CA ALA A 14 29.46 8.94 -5.42
C ALA A 14 28.47 8.01 -4.68
N PRO A 15 28.93 7.23 -3.68
CA PRO A 15 28.07 6.38 -2.88
C PRO A 15 27.47 7.22 -1.75
N GLY A 16 26.27 7.73 -1.97
CA GLY A 16 25.50 8.39 -0.92
C GLY A 16 24.15 8.81 -1.47
N GLU A 17 23.07 8.44 -0.78
CA GLU A 17 21.70 8.92 -1.04
C GLU A 17 20.94 8.30 -2.21
N SER A 18 20.72 6.98 -2.21
CA SER A 18 19.43 6.42 -2.72
C SER A 18 19.17 4.93 -2.51
N THR A 19 20.00 4.22 -1.75
CA THR A 19 19.74 2.80 -1.49
C THR A 19 18.57 2.56 -0.52
N TYR A 20 18.25 3.53 0.34
CA TYR A 20 17.19 3.39 1.34
C TYR A 20 15.77 3.59 0.78
N ALA A 21 15.61 4.53 -0.16
CA ALA A 21 14.34 4.76 -0.85
C ALA A 21 14.07 3.65 -1.88
N ALA A 22 15.08 3.24 -2.65
CA ALA A 22 14.97 2.18 -3.66
C ALA A 22 14.71 0.80 -3.02
N SER A 23 15.38 0.46 -1.91
CA SER A 23 15.16 -0.82 -1.22
C SER A 23 13.78 -0.91 -0.57
N ARG A 24 13.28 0.18 0.05
CA ARG A 24 11.90 0.22 0.54
C ARG A 24 10.90 0.05 -0.60
N SER A 25 11.12 0.74 -1.71
CA SER A 25 10.26 0.63 -2.90
C SER A 25 10.18 -0.82 -3.39
N ASN A 26 11.30 -1.53 -3.51
CA ASN A 26 11.32 -2.92 -3.97
C ASN A 26 10.61 -3.90 -3.04
N LYS A 27 10.74 -3.72 -1.71
CA LYS A 27 10.00 -4.56 -0.74
C LYS A 27 8.50 -4.34 -0.87
N HIS A 28 8.05 -3.08 -0.88
CA HIS A 28 6.63 -2.77 -0.97
C HIS A 28 6.01 -3.19 -2.31
N GLU A 29 6.75 -3.05 -3.43
CA GLU A 29 6.32 -3.53 -4.74
C GLU A 29 6.18 -5.06 -4.79
N ARG A 30 7.09 -5.80 -4.16
CA ARG A 30 6.95 -7.27 -4.03
C ARG A 30 5.72 -7.64 -3.21
N THR A 31 5.54 -7.00 -2.06
CA THR A 31 4.35 -7.22 -1.21
C THR A 31 3.07 -6.88 -1.96
N LEU A 32 3.06 -5.77 -2.70
CA LEU A 32 1.95 -5.39 -3.58
C LEU A 32 1.70 -6.48 -4.64
N GLY A 33 2.76 -7.01 -5.26
CA GLY A 33 2.67 -8.11 -6.21
C GLY A 33 1.95 -9.33 -5.66
N SER A 34 2.22 -9.71 -4.39
CA SER A 34 1.51 -10.80 -3.72
C SER A 34 0.01 -10.53 -3.57
N TYR A 35 -0.37 -9.29 -3.23
CA TYR A 35 -1.79 -8.91 -3.18
C TYR A 35 -2.44 -8.88 -4.56
N LEU A 36 -1.71 -8.48 -5.60
CA LEU A 36 -2.20 -8.44 -6.98
C LEU A 36 -2.45 -9.84 -7.59
N LEU A 37 -1.94 -10.92 -6.99
CA LEU A 37 -2.39 -12.28 -7.36
C LEU A 37 -3.90 -12.45 -7.13
N ASN A 38 -4.48 -11.69 -6.21
CA ASN A 38 -5.92 -11.65 -5.95
C ASN A 38 -6.68 -10.62 -6.82
N SER A 39 -6.02 -9.97 -7.78
CA SER A 39 -6.64 -8.94 -8.64
C SER A 39 -7.81 -9.46 -9.47
N HIS A 40 -7.83 -10.76 -9.78
CA HIS A 40 -8.96 -11.43 -10.45
C HIS A 40 -10.30 -11.29 -9.69
N ARG A 41 -10.25 -11.01 -8.37
CA ARG A 41 -11.44 -10.78 -7.53
C ARG A 41 -11.93 -9.33 -7.55
N GLY A 42 -11.17 -8.43 -8.18
CA GLY A 42 -11.47 -7.01 -8.27
C GLY A 42 -10.67 -6.15 -7.29
N ALA A 43 -10.37 -4.93 -7.72
CA ALA A 43 -9.49 -4.02 -6.99
C ALA A 43 -10.06 -3.60 -5.60
N GLY A 44 -11.39 -3.51 -5.48
CA GLY A 44 -12.05 -3.25 -4.19
C GLY A 44 -11.84 -4.38 -3.15
N ILE A 45 -11.86 -5.64 -3.59
CA ILE A 45 -11.60 -6.80 -2.73
C ILE A 45 -10.13 -6.78 -2.28
N VAL A 46 -9.19 -6.55 -3.20
CA VAL A 46 -7.76 -6.47 -2.88
C VAL A 46 -7.47 -5.37 -1.86
N ARG A 47 -8.09 -4.20 -2.00
CA ARG A 47 -8.02 -3.13 -0.99
C ARG A 47 -8.50 -3.62 0.37
N ASP A 48 -9.68 -4.25 0.42
CA ASP A 48 -10.29 -4.65 1.69
C ASP A 48 -9.44 -5.74 2.40
N ILE A 49 -8.77 -6.61 1.64
CA ILE A 49 -7.77 -7.56 2.17
C ILE A 49 -6.58 -6.81 2.79
N ILE A 50 -5.98 -5.85 2.06
CA ILE A 50 -4.85 -5.06 2.59
C ILE A 50 -5.25 -4.31 3.87
N VAL A 51 -6.45 -3.73 3.91
CA VAL A 51 -6.98 -3.03 5.09
C VAL A 51 -7.23 -3.99 6.26
N ALA A 52 -7.73 -5.19 5.99
CA ALA A 52 -7.92 -6.22 7.01
C ALA A 52 -6.58 -6.66 7.62
N ASP A 53 -5.56 -6.87 6.79
CA ASP A 53 -4.21 -7.23 7.26
C ASP A 53 -3.59 -6.13 8.10
N ILE A 54 -3.72 -4.84 7.70
CA ILE A 54 -3.26 -3.70 8.50
C ILE A 54 -3.87 -3.75 9.90
N ARG A 55 -5.18 -3.96 10.01
CA ARG A 55 -5.87 -4.07 11.31
C ARG A 55 -5.38 -5.29 12.10
N GLY A 56 -5.26 -6.44 11.43
CA GLY A 56 -4.75 -7.67 12.03
C GLY A 56 -3.35 -7.49 12.64
N PHE A 57 -2.43 -6.84 11.93
CA PHE A 57 -1.08 -6.57 12.46
C PHE A 57 -1.07 -5.56 13.60
N ILE A 58 -1.97 -4.58 13.62
CA ILE A 58 -2.15 -3.68 14.77
C ILE A 58 -2.63 -4.47 15.99
N ASP A 59 -3.66 -5.30 15.82
CA ASP A 59 -4.26 -6.10 16.90
C ASP A 59 -3.26 -7.12 17.47
N LEU A 60 -2.34 -7.62 16.63
CA LEU A 60 -1.24 -8.51 17.04
C LEU A 60 -0.05 -7.78 17.71
N GLY A 61 -0.11 -6.45 17.85
CA GLY A 61 0.99 -5.67 18.44
C GLY A 61 2.22 -5.53 17.53
N LEU A 62 2.03 -5.65 16.20
CA LEU A 62 3.07 -5.51 15.17
C LEU A 62 2.87 -4.23 14.34
N PRO A 63 2.88 -3.03 14.96
CA PRO A 63 2.54 -1.78 14.27
C PRO A 63 3.54 -1.39 13.17
N HIS A 64 4.78 -1.89 13.23
CA HIS A 64 5.79 -1.67 12.20
C HIS A 64 5.42 -2.38 10.88
N VAL A 65 4.84 -3.59 10.95
CA VAL A 65 4.35 -4.32 9.77
C VAL A 65 3.11 -3.62 9.20
N ALA A 66 2.22 -3.14 10.08
CA ALA A 66 1.07 -2.36 9.65
C ALA A 66 1.48 -1.06 8.93
N ALA A 67 2.52 -0.38 9.40
CA ALA A 67 3.07 0.81 8.75
C ALA A 67 3.61 0.52 7.33
N ASP A 68 4.31 -0.60 7.15
CA ASP A 68 4.77 -1.04 5.82
C ASP A 68 3.56 -1.30 4.89
N LEU A 69 2.49 -1.93 5.40
CA LEU A 69 1.27 -2.18 4.62
C LEU A 69 0.49 -0.91 4.28
N ILE A 70 0.58 0.15 5.09
CA ILE A 70 0.02 1.47 4.72
C ILE A 70 0.72 2.03 3.48
N VAL A 71 2.04 1.82 3.34
CA VAL A 71 2.77 2.22 2.12
C VAL A 71 2.30 1.39 0.92
N VAL A 72 2.13 0.07 1.11
CA VAL A 72 1.58 -0.82 0.07
C VAL A 72 0.18 -0.40 -0.37
N LEU A 73 -0.69 -0.03 0.58
CA LEU A 73 -2.03 0.46 0.29
C LEU A 73 -1.98 1.76 -0.53
N ARG A 74 -1.08 2.68 -0.22
CA ARG A 74 -0.91 3.92 -0.99
C ARG A 74 -0.45 3.64 -2.42
N LEU A 75 0.51 2.74 -2.61
CA LEU A 75 0.95 2.31 -3.94
C LEU A 75 -0.19 1.65 -4.73
N PHE A 76 -0.96 0.78 -4.07
CA PHE A 76 -2.14 0.16 -4.67
C PHE A 76 -3.17 1.20 -5.14
N LEU A 77 -3.53 2.17 -4.30
CA LEU A 77 -4.52 3.21 -4.62
C LEU A 77 -4.01 4.26 -5.62
N ALA A 78 -2.70 4.36 -5.83
CA ALA A 78 -2.12 5.14 -6.91
C ALA A 78 -2.29 4.42 -8.26
N ARG A 79 -2.20 3.09 -8.27
CA ARG A 79 -2.33 2.26 -9.48
C ARG A 79 -3.77 1.93 -9.86
N PHE A 80 -4.65 1.80 -8.87
CA PHE A 80 -6.06 1.46 -9.02
C PHE A 80 -6.94 2.55 -8.39
N PRO A 81 -7.10 3.71 -9.05
CA PRO A 81 -7.88 4.82 -8.51
C PRO A 81 -9.36 4.46 -8.27
N GLU A 82 -9.92 3.54 -9.05
CA GLU A 82 -11.28 3.00 -8.88
C GLU A 82 -11.47 2.22 -7.57
N ALA A 83 -10.38 1.73 -6.99
CA ALA A 83 -10.41 1.09 -5.68
C ALA A 83 -10.44 2.10 -4.54
N ARG A 84 -10.20 3.40 -4.79
CA ARG A 84 -10.40 4.42 -3.77
C ARG A 84 -11.87 4.38 -3.38
N ARG A 85 -12.15 4.25 -2.08
CA ARG A 85 -13.48 4.59 -1.60
C ARG A 85 -13.64 6.08 -1.84
N ILE A 86 -14.30 6.42 -2.94
CA ILE A 86 -15.10 7.64 -2.96
C ILE A 86 -16.17 7.32 -1.92
N THR A 87 -15.98 7.81 -0.70
CA THR A 87 -17.14 8.10 0.13
C THR A 87 -17.90 9.13 -0.68
N THR A 88 -18.72 8.69 -1.63
CA THR A 88 -19.93 9.41 -1.92
C THR A 88 -20.57 9.45 -0.54
N PRO A 89 -20.71 10.64 0.09
CA PRO A 89 -21.53 10.70 1.29
C PRO A 89 -22.81 9.93 0.95
N PRO A 90 -23.28 9.03 1.84
CA PRO A 90 -24.52 8.32 1.57
C PRO A 90 -25.49 9.38 1.09
N VAL A 91 -26.01 9.21 -0.13
CA VAL A 91 -26.86 10.19 -0.82
C VAL A 91 -27.68 10.85 0.27
N ALA A 92 -27.46 12.16 0.48
CA ALA A 92 -28.14 12.86 1.54
C ALA A 92 -29.63 12.65 1.25
N TRP A 93 -30.25 11.75 2.01
CA TRP A 93 -31.70 11.69 2.07
C TRP A 93 -32.06 13.08 2.57
N ASP A 94 -32.60 13.91 1.69
CA ASP A 94 -33.14 15.20 2.06
C ASP A 94 -34.03 14.98 3.30
N GLY A 95 -33.62 15.57 4.42
CA GLY A 95 -34.40 15.63 5.65
C GLY A 95 -34.20 14.48 6.63
N GLY A 96 -33.24 14.67 7.56
CA GLY A 96 -33.33 14.07 8.90
C GLY A 96 -32.09 13.32 9.35
N SER A 97 -31.13 14.03 9.95
CA SER A 97 -30.06 13.42 10.73
C SER A 97 -30.60 12.58 11.90
N PRO A 98 -30.07 11.37 12.14
CA PRO A 98 -29.84 10.89 13.48
C PRO A 98 -28.38 11.11 13.89
N ALA A 99 -28.19 11.47 15.16
CA ALA A 99 -26.93 11.87 15.76
C ALA A 99 -25.82 10.79 15.72
N PRO A 100 -24.53 11.15 15.92
CA PRO A 100 -23.38 10.27 15.70
C PRO A 100 -23.19 9.12 16.72
N SER A 101 -24.20 8.77 17.52
CA SER A 101 -24.08 7.80 18.61
C SER A 101 -24.22 6.33 18.21
N ASP A 102 -24.66 6.02 16.98
CA ASP A 102 -24.96 4.63 16.57
C ASP A 102 -23.83 3.91 15.84
N PHE A 103 -22.65 4.52 15.68
CA PHE A 103 -21.49 3.90 15.01
C PHE A 103 -20.70 2.94 15.93
N ARG A 104 -21.40 2.09 16.69
CA ARG A 104 -20.81 0.98 17.46
C ARG A 104 -21.50 -0.33 17.10
N GLY A 105 -21.32 -0.78 15.87
CA GLY A 105 -21.91 -2.00 15.33
C GLY A 105 -20.95 -2.84 14.48
N ASN A 106 -20.27 -3.76 15.13
CA ASN A 106 -20.09 -5.15 14.68
C ASN A 106 -19.55 -5.42 13.25
N PHE A 107 -18.24 -5.31 13.03
CA PHE A 107 -17.54 -5.85 11.84
C PHE A 107 -17.12 -7.32 11.96
N ARG A 108 -17.67 -8.08 12.92
CA ARG A 108 -17.47 -9.54 13.00
C ARG A 108 -18.64 -10.24 12.32
N LYS A 109 -18.53 -10.50 11.02
CA LYS A 109 -19.17 -11.61 10.26
C LYS A 109 -19.18 -11.29 8.76
N ALA A 110 -18.06 -11.55 8.09
CA ALA A 110 -18.05 -11.78 6.64
C ALA A 110 -16.70 -12.40 6.25
N TRP A 111 -16.50 -13.68 6.60
CA TRP A 111 -15.68 -14.57 5.78
C TRP A 111 -16.20 -16.00 5.96
N PRO A 112 -16.43 -16.76 4.87
CA PRO A 112 -16.81 -18.18 4.90
C PRO A 112 -15.67 -19.08 5.39
#